data_AF-X1E6Z4-F1
#
_entry.id   AF-X1E6Z4-F1
#
_cell.length_a   1.000
_cell.length_b   1.000
_cell.length_c   1.000
_cell.angle_alpha   90.00
_cell.angle_beta   90.00
_cell.angle_gamma   90.00
#
_symmetry.space_group_name_H-M   'P 1'
#
loop_
_entity.id
_entity.type
_entity.pdbx_description
1 polymer ?
#
loop_
_entity_poly.entity_id
_entity_poly.type
_entity_poly.pdbx_seq_one_letter_code
_entity_poly.pdbx_strand_id
1 'polypeptide(L)'
;VGPSGEVIFNQQENNYAAFYVNGKLALFMEADHTLSTDPTVDYETLVTADDDIPNKKYVDDAITAGGATTLDGLTDVTIGSPIVDNDVLTYNSGSGLWEPATPAVVITDHTALSNIGTNTHAQIDTHIATGSPIHYLQSEISITESQISDLQSYLLDITSQSINDLSDVDVVGSPTLVDGMVLTYNGVRWNHEVSAPSILETFDDVREPTGFLNRTDSEISFSDTGSPATRLFTIDVLAPAT
;
A
#
# COMPACT_ATOMS: atom_id res chain seq x y z
N VAL A 1 96.41 -39.18 -25.29
CA VAL A 1 95.62 -39.85 -24.25
C VAL A 1 96.18 -39.42 -22.91
N GLY A 2 95.73 -38.27 -22.40
CA GLY A 2 95.96 -37.84 -21.02
C GLY A 2 94.90 -38.46 -20.11
N PRO A 3 95.17 -38.65 -18.81
CA PRO A 3 94.27 -39.36 -17.91
C PRO A 3 92.96 -38.58 -17.71
N SER A 4 91.89 -39.33 -17.48
CA SER A 4 90.54 -38.85 -17.22
C SER A 4 90.48 -37.92 -16.00
N GLY A 5 90.15 -36.65 -16.23
CA GLY A 5 89.93 -35.60 -15.22
C GLY A 5 91.14 -34.70 -15.04
N GLU A 6 91.42 -33.82 -16.00
CA GLU A 6 92.49 -32.83 -15.94
C GLU A 6 91.86 -31.44 -15.75
N VAL A 7 92.17 -30.78 -14.64
CA VAL A 7 91.87 -29.35 -14.42
C VAL A 7 93.07 -28.57 -14.91
N ILE A 8 92.91 -27.83 -16.01
CA ILE A 8 93.99 -27.05 -16.59
C ILE A 8 93.75 -25.57 -16.24
N PHE A 9 94.62 -25.01 -15.40
CA PHE A 9 94.69 -23.56 -15.17
C PHE A 9 95.55 -22.94 -16.27
N ASN A 10 95.00 -22.79 -17.49
CA ASN A 10 95.73 -22.20 -18.60
C ASN A 10 95.33 -20.72 -18.75
N GLN A 11 96.25 -19.78 -18.55
CA GLN A 11 96.06 -18.37 -18.91
C GLN A 11 96.36 -18.13 -20.41
N GLN A 12 95.96 -19.05 -21.29
CA GLN A 12 96.12 -18.88 -22.73
C GLN A 12 94.76 -18.72 -23.39
N GLU A 13 94.63 -17.58 -24.08
CA GLU A 13 93.57 -17.25 -25.03
C GLU A 13 92.15 -17.37 -24.45
N ASN A 14 91.80 -16.34 -23.70
CA ASN A 14 90.43 -15.95 -23.33
C ASN A 14 89.67 -16.79 -22.29
N ASN A 15 90.28 -17.81 -21.66
CA ASN A 15 89.63 -18.56 -20.57
C ASN A 15 90.49 -18.57 -19.29
N TYR A 16 89.87 -18.34 -18.12
CA TYR A 16 90.55 -18.36 -16.81
C TYR A 16 90.67 -19.77 -16.21
N ALA A 17 89.72 -20.65 -16.48
CA ALA A 17 89.74 -22.04 -16.04
C ALA A 17 88.87 -22.90 -16.96
N ALA A 18 89.33 -24.10 -17.33
CA ALA A 18 88.56 -25.04 -18.14
C ALA A 18 88.65 -26.46 -17.58
N PHE A 19 87.52 -27.17 -17.62
CA PHE A 19 87.37 -28.55 -17.21
C PHE A 19 86.96 -29.40 -18.41
N TYR A 20 87.74 -30.45 -18.66
CA TYR A 20 87.52 -31.37 -19.77
C TYR A 20 87.13 -32.75 -19.27
N VAL A 21 86.15 -33.36 -19.93
CA VAL A 21 85.73 -34.75 -19.69
C VAL A 21 85.94 -35.53 -20.98
N ASN A 22 86.78 -36.56 -20.94
CA ASN A 22 87.12 -37.40 -22.09
C ASN A 22 87.61 -36.59 -23.32
N GLY A 23 88.36 -35.51 -23.07
CA GLY A 23 88.88 -34.63 -24.11
C GLY A 23 87.85 -33.67 -24.73
N LYS A 24 86.62 -33.62 -24.21
CA LYS A 24 85.62 -32.61 -24.58
C LYS A 24 85.52 -31.55 -23.49
N LEU A 25 85.33 -30.30 -23.91
CA LEU A 25 85.08 -29.19 -22.99
C LEU A 25 83.74 -29.43 -22.29
N ALA A 26 83.70 -29.26 -20.98
CA ALA A 26 82.50 -29.50 -20.18
C ALA A 26 82.08 -28.25 -19.38
N LEU A 27 83.04 -27.54 -18.80
CA LEU A 27 82.82 -26.30 -18.04
C LEU A 27 84.03 -25.39 -18.21
N PHE A 28 83.81 -24.12 -18.44
CA PHE A 28 84.89 -23.13 -18.47
C PHE A 28 84.44 -21.78 -17.93
N MET A 29 85.42 -21.01 -17.49
CA MET A 29 85.24 -19.63 -17.11
C MET A 29 85.96 -18.76 -18.14
N GLU A 30 85.20 -17.91 -18.81
CA GLU A 30 85.69 -16.97 -19.82
C GLU A 30 86.50 -15.83 -19.17
N ALA A 31 87.22 -15.06 -19.99
CA ALA A 31 88.05 -13.94 -19.56
C ALA A 31 87.28 -12.77 -18.94
N ASP A 32 85.95 -12.75 -19.06
CA ASP A 32 85.07 -11.80 -18.37
C ASP A 32 84.49 -12.35 -17.06
N HIS A 33 84.97 -13.52 -16.63
CA HIS A 33 84.51 -14.27 -15.46
C HIS A 33 83.10 -14.84 -15.57
N THR A 34 82.52 -14.92 -16.77
CA THR A 34 81.31 -15.71 -17.00
C THR A 34 81.64 -17.20 -16.93
N LEU A 35 80.73 -17.98 -16.36
CA LEU A 35 80.88 -19.43 -16.22
C LEU A 35 79.93 -20.09 -17.21
N SER A 36 80.49 -20.76 -18.21
CA SER A 36 79.74 -21.39 -19.29
C SER A 36 79.99 -22.90 -19.32
N THR A 37 78.95 -23.65 -19.68
CA THR A 37 79.00 -25.09 -19.92
C THR A 37 78.76 -25.35 -21.39
N ASP A 38 79.44 -26.33 -21.99
CA ASP A 38 79.10 -26.80 -23.33
C ASP A 38 77.99 -27.89 -23.21
N PRO A 39 76.78 -27.74 -23.80
CA PRO A 39 76.34 -26.71 -24.74
C PRO A 39 75.26 -25.77 -24.14
N THR A 40 75.69 -24.64 -23.55
CA THR A 40 74.89 -23.49 -23.07
C THR A 40 74.21 -23.69 -21.67
N VAL A 41 73.99 -22.70 -20.79
CA VAL A 41 73.97 -21.23 -20.90
C VAL A 41 74.46 -20.54 -19.62
N ASP A 42 75.07 -19.38 -19.85
CA ASP A 42 75.39 -18.28 -18.94
C ASP A 42 74.16 -17.71 -18.20
N TYR A 43 74.38 -17.18 -17.00
CA TYR A 43 73.32 -16.44 -16.28
C TYR A 43 73.21 -15.03 -16.86
N GLU A 44 72.38 -14.84 -17.88
CA GLU A 44 72.09 -13.51 -18.39
C GLU A 44 71.16 -12.74 -17.43
N THR A 45 71.53 -11.50 -17.15
CA THR A 45 70.71 -10.58 -16.34
C THR A 45 69.65 -9.85 -17.17
N LEU A 46 69.65 -10.06 -18.48
CA LEU A 46 68.68 -9.52 -19.43
C LEU A 46 68.15 -10.69 -20.26
N VAL A 47 66.83 -10.83 -20.31
CA VAL A 47 66.16 -11.89 -21.07
C VAL A 47 65.83 -11.28 -22.43
N THR A 48 66.65 -11.57 -23.44
CA THR A 48 66.49 -11.05 -24.82
C THR A 48 66.18 -12.15 -25.84
N ALA A 49 66.55 -13.39 -25.55
CA ALA A 49 66.29 -14.58 -26.34
C ALA A 49 65.32 -15.53 -25.61
N ASP A 50 64.73 -16.47 -26.36
CA ASP A 50 63.75 -17.43 -25.83
C ASP A 50 64.39 -18.52 -24.94
N ASP A 51 65.72 -18.71 -25.05
CA ASP A 51 66.52 -19.65 -24.27
C ASP A 51 67.13 -19.05 -23.00
N ASP A 52 66.89 -17.77 -22.74
CA ASP A 52 67.35 -17.10 -21.52
C ASP A 52 66.53 -17.51 -20.30
N ILE A 53 67.20 -17.72 -19.16
CA ILE A 53 66.52 -18.01 -17.89
C ILE A 53 65.85 -16.72 -17.39
N PRO A 54 64.51 -16.69 -17.21
CA PRO A 54 63.83 -15.47 -16.79
C PRO A 54 64.26 -15.04 -15.38
N ASN A 55 64.70 -13.79 -15.24
CA ASN A 55 64.93 -13.21 -13.93
C ASN A 55 63.62 -12.68 -13.31
N LYS A 56 63.59 -12.47 -11.98
CA LYS A 56 62.40 -11.98 -11.28
C LYS A 56 61.88 -10.65 -11.84
N LYS A 57 62.76 -9.73 -12.24
CA LYS A 57 62.36 -8.43 -12.80
C LYS A 57 61.63 -8.61 -14.14
N TYR A 58 62.12 -9.47 -15.01
CA TYR A 58 61.46 -9.81 -16.28
C TYR A 58 60.08 -10.41 -16.04
N VAL A 59 59.98 -11.38 -15.11
CA VAL A 59 58.70 -12.00 -14.74
C VAL A 59 57.74 -10.98 -14.12
N ASP A 60 58.22 -10.11 -13.22
CA ASP A 60 57.40 -9.07 -12.58
C ASP A 60 56.95 -8.01 -13.60
N ASP A 61 57.82 -7.55 -14.49
CA ASP A 61 57.48 -6.56 -15.52
C ASP A 61 56.47 -7.16 -16.52
N ALA A 62 56.65 -8.42 -16.91
CA ALA A 62 55.73 -9.13 -17.80
C ALA A 62 54.35 -9.37 -17.16
N ILE A 63 54.30 -9.71 -15.86
CA ILE A 63 53.04 -9.93 -15.13
C ILE A 63 52.35 -8.61 -14.76
N THR A 64 53.12 -7.59 -14.39
CA THR A 64 52.59 -6.26 -14.06
C THR A 64 51.96 -5.58 -15.29
N ALA A 65 52.40 -5.95 -16.49
CA ALA A 65 51.78 -5.58 -17.76
C ALA A 65 50.67 -6.53 -18.24
N GLY A 66 50.34 -7.59 -17.48
CA GLY A 66 49.63 -8.78 -17.96
C GLY A 66 48.13 -8.66 -18.22
N GLY A 67 47.60 -7.46 -18.44
CA GLY A 67 46.20 -7.26 -18.77
C GLY A 67 45.90 -5.89 -19.38
N ALA A 68 44.79 -5.80 -20.09
CA ALA A 68 44.29 -4.54 -20.60
C ALA A 68 43.98 -3.58 -19.43
N THR A 69 44.65 -2.43 -19.39
CA THR A 69 44.40 -1.37 -18.40
C THR A 69 43.37 -0.35 -18.88
N THR A 70 42.98 -0.44 -20.15
CA THR A 70 41.92 0.34 -20.79
C THR A 70 41.12 -0.58 -21.72
N LEU A 71 39.91 -0.18 -22.10
CA LEU A 71 39.06 -0.98 -22.99
C LEU A 71 39.68 -1.20 -24.37
N ASP A 72 40.51 -0.28 -24.86
CA ASP A 72 41.24 -0.40 -26.13
C ASP A 72 42.33 -1.50 -26.11
N GLY A 73 42.74 -1.93 -24.91
CA GLY A 73 43.67 -3.04 -24.75
C GLY A 73 43.01 -4.43 -24.82
N LEU A 74 41.69 -4.51 -24.88
CA LEU A 74 40.95 -5.78 -24.97
C LEU A 74 40.84 -6.20 -26.43
N THR A 75 41.16 -7.45 -26.73
CA THR A 75 41.17 -7.96 -28.12
C THR A 75 39.77 -8.15 -28.70
N ASP A 76 38.74 -8.18 -27.86
CA ASP A 76 37.34 -8.37 -28.24
C ASP A 76 36.50 -7.08 -28.11
N VAL A 77 37.13 -5.93 -27.82
CA VAL A 77 36.47 -4.63 -27.73
C VAL A 77 37.06 -3.70 -28.77
N THR A 78 36.22 -2.98 -29.50
CA THR A 78 36.68 -1.91 -30.39
C THR A 78 36.16 -0.59 -29.87
N ILE A 79 37.03 0.37 -29.63
CA ILE A 79 36.65 1.70 -29.16
C ILE A 79 36.64 2.66 -30.36
N GLY A 80 35.53 2.68 -31.09
CA GLY A 80 35.34 3.55 -32.27
C GLY A 80 35.19 5.02 -31.89
N SER A 81 35.64 5.93 -32.77
CA SER A 81 35.49 7.38 -32.59
C SER A 81 34.42 7.96 -33.53
N PRO A 82 33.57 8.88 -33.06
CA PRO A 82 33.47 9.39 -31.69
C PRO A 82 32.61 8.49 -30.78
N ILE A 83 33.05 8.30 -29.54
CA ILE A 83 32.21 7.78 -28.44
C ILE A 83 31.44 8.97 -27.86
N VAL A 84 30.15 8.81 -27.60
CA VAL A 84 29.32 9.83 -26.94
C VAL A 84 28.90 9.38 -25.54
N ASP A 85 28.52 10.34 -24.71
CA ASP A 85 27.98 10.04 -23.38
C ASP A 85 26.72 9.16 -23.50
N ASN A 86 26.62 8.16 -22.62
CA ASN A 86 25.58 7.11 -22.62
C ASN A 86 25.66 6.06 -23.73
N ASP A 87 26.73 6.00 -24.52
CA ASP A 87 27.00 4.82 -25.35
C ASP A 87 27.19 3.56 -24.48
N VAL A 88 26.74 2.43 -24.99
CA VAL A 88 26.94 1.11 -24.38
C VAL A 88 27.76 0.23 -25.32
N LEU A 89 28.55 -0.68 -24.76
CA LEU A 89 29.17 -1.73 -25.55
C LEU A 89 28.10 -2.76 -25.91
N THR A 90 27.84 -2.92 -27.22
CA THR A 90 26.93 -3.91 -27.75
C THR A 90 27.71 -4.93 -28.55
N TYR A 91 27.46 -6.21 -28.29
CA TYR A 91 28.08 -7.27 -29.06
C TYR A 91 27.55 -7.28 -30.50
N ASN A 92 28.45 -7.10 -31.47
CA ASN A 92 28.13 -7.19 -32.88
C ASN A 92 28.53 -8.57 -33.40
N SER A 93 27.55 -9.41 -33.72
CA SER A 93 27.79 -10.77 -34.22
C SER A 93 28.41 -10.81 -35.63
N GLY A 94 28.35 -9.71 -36.38
CA GLY A 94 28.97 -9.58 -37.70
C GLY A 94 30.48 -9.36 -37.64
N SER A 95 30.97 -8.57 -36.67
CA SER A 95 32.40 -8.35 -36.42
C SER A 95 32.98 -9.30 -35.37
N GLY A 96 32.13 -9.88 -34.52
CA GLY A 96 32.54 -10.70 -33.38
C GLY A 96 33.11 -9.89 -32.21
N LEU A 97 32.91 -8.57 -32.21
CA LEU A 97 33.50 -7.63 -31.25
C LEU A 97 32.41 -6.91 -30.46
N TRP A 98 32.76 -6.43 -29.28
CA TRP A 98 31.99 -5.45 -28.51
C TRP A 98 32.28 -4.05 -29.04
N GLU A 99 31.25 -3.40 -29.58
CA GLU A 99 31.37 -2.08 -30.22
C GLU A 99 30.49 -1.05 -29.48
N PRO A 100 30.94 0.20 -29.34
CA PRO A 100 30.09 1.29 -28.87
C PRO A 100 28.87 1.43 -29.77
N ALA A 101 27.71 1.44 -29.15
CA ALA A 101 26.46 1.75 -29.79
C ALA A 101 25.66 2.66 -28.89
N THR A 102 25.10 3.73 -29.46
CA THR A 102 24.09 4.52 -28.78
C THR A 102 22.84 3.66 -28.67
N PRO A 103 22.31 3.38 -27.45
CA PRO A 103 21.08 2.63 -27.30
C PRO A 103 19.96 3.24 -28.15
N ALA A 104 19.37 2.45 -29.05
CA ALA A 104 18.32 2.91 -29.96
C ALA A 104 17.09 3.48 -29.23
N VAL A 105 16.87 3.03 -27.99
CA VAL A 105 15.82 3.53 -27.11
C VAL A 105 16.43 3.77 -25.73
N VAL A 106 16.54 5.05 -25.35
CA VAL A 106 16.67 5.43 -23.95
C VAL A 106 15.26 5.69 -23.44
N ILE A 107 14.82 4.91 -22.45
CA ILE A 107 13.48 5.09 -21.86
C ILE A 107 13.52 6.32 -20.95
N THR A 108 13.33 7.50 -21.54
CA THR A 108 13.19 8.77 -20.80
C THR A 108 11.73 9.15 -20.56
N ASP A 109 10.81 8.49 -21.24
CA ASP A 109 9.37 8.69 -21.18
C ASP A 109 8.68 7.33 -21.04
N HIS A 110 7.65 7.24 -20.21
CA HIS A 110 6.90 6.00 -19.98
C HIS A 110 6.23 5.46 -21.25
N THR A 111 5.96 6.33 -22.24
CA THR A 111 5.45 5.94 -23.56
C THR A 111 6.46 5.14 -24.38
N ALA A 112 7.75 5.21 -24.06
CA ALA A 112 8.80 4.47 -24.76
C ALA A 112 8.89 2.99 -24.32
N LEU A 113 8.22 2.60 -23.23
CA LEU A 113 8.12 1.21 -22.81
C LEU A 113 7.21 0.43 -23.77
N SER A 114 7.78 -0.57 -24.46
CA SER A 114 6.97 -1.51 -25.25
C SER A 114 6.02 -2.25 -24.32
N ASN A 115 4.74 -2.30 -24.68
CA ASN A 115 3.72 -2.96 -23.85
C ASN A 115 4.04 -4.46 -23.73
N ILE A 116 4.26 -4.92 -22.50
CA ILE A 116 4.50 -6.35 -22.18
C ILE A 116 3.19 -7.10 -21.86
N GLY A 117 2.04 -6.46 -22.06
CA GLY A 117 0.71 -6.99 -21.79
C GLY A 117 -0.37 -6.31 -22.65
N THR A 118 -1.64 -6.57 -22.36
CA THR A 118 -2.79 -6.08 -23.16
C THR A 118 -3.06 -4.58 -23.01
N ASN A 119 -2.75 -4.02 -21.84
CA ASN A 119 -2.93 -2.59 -21.58
C ASN A 119 -1.70 -1.82 -22.04
N THR A 120 -1.93 -0.73 -22.76
CA THR A 120 -0.88 0.22 -23.16
C THR A 120 -0.57 1.20 -22.04
N HIS A 121 0.65 1.76 -22.03
CA HIS A 121 1.01 2.83 -21.08
C HIS A 121 0.06 4.03 -21.20
N ALA A 122 -0.30 4.42 -22.42
CA ALA A 122 -1.30 5.47 -22.63
C ALA A 122 -2.67 5.16 -22.00
N GLN A 123 -3.12 3.90 -22.05
CA GLN A 123 -4.36 3.48 -21.38
C GLN A 123 -4.25 3.51 -19.86
N ILE A 124 -3.10 3.11 -19.31
CA ILE A 124 -2.82 3.14 -17.86
C ILE A 124 -2.75 4.59 -17.37
N ASP A 125 -2.00 5.44 -18.06
CA ASP A 125 -1.85 6.85 -17.75
C ASP A 125 -3.21 7.55 -17.81
N THR A 126 -4.02 7.24 -18.83
CA THR A 126 -5.41 7.73 -18.92
C THR A 126 -6.22 7.25 -17.73
N HIS A 127 -6.19 5.96 -17.40
CA HIS A 127 -6.94 5.38 -16.29
C HIS A 127 -6.60 6.07 -14.95
N ILE A 128 -5.31 6.33 -14.69
CA ILE A 128 -4.82 6.99 -13.48
C ILE A 128 -5.16 8.49 -13.48
N ALA A 129 -4.94 9.18 -14.59
CA ALA A 129 -5.10 10.63 -14.67
C ALA A 129 -6.57 11.07 -14.67
N THR A 130 -7.45 10.29 -15.30
CA THR A 130 -8.87 10.64 -15.41
C THR A 130 -9.71 10.01 -14.30
N GLY A 131 -9.15 9.08 -13.53
CA GLY A 131 -9.92 8.24 -12.61
C GLY A 131 -11.10 7.61 -13.33
N SER A 132 -10.92 7.01 -14.50
CA SER A 132 -12.04 6.41 -15.25
C SER A 132 -11.62 5.05 -15.81
N PRO A 133 -12.25 3.96 -15.36
CA PRO A 133 -13.34 3.93 -14.38
C PRO A 133 -12.76 4.09 -12.95
N ILE A 134 -13.17 5.13 -12.21
CA ILE A 134 -13.16 5.03 -10.73
C ILE A 134 -13.93 3.75 -10.48
N HIS A 135 -13.37 2.85 -9.67
CA HIS A 135 -13.87 1.49 -9.54
C HIS A 135 -15.38 1.41 -9.32
N TYR A 136 -16.01 2.46 -8.78
CA TYR A 136 -17.43 2.76 -8.95
C TYR A 136 -17.66 4.29 -8.93
N LEU A 137 -18.59 4.79 -9.74
CA LEU A 137 -19.22 6.11 -9.57
C LEU A 137 -20.08 6.11 -8.30
N GLN A 138 -20.35 7.28 -7.71
CA GLN A 138 -21.24 7.33 -6.53
C GLN A 138 -22.63 6.74 -6.80
N SER A 139 -23.15 6.88 -8.03
CA SER A 139 -24.40 6.24 -8.47
C SER A 139 -24.34 4.72 -8.52
N GLU A 140 -23.14 4.14 -8.64
CA GLU A 140 -22.90 2.70 -8.68
C GLU A 140 -22.65 2.13 -7.26
N ILE A 141 -22.34 2.98 -6.28
CA ILE A 141 -22.25 2.63 -4.84
C ILE A 141 -23.60 2.85 -4.15
N SER A 142 -24.46 3.70 -4.72
CA SER A 142 -25.79 3.97 -4.16
C SER A 142 -26.66 2.71 -4.22
N ILE A 143 -26.88 2.11 -3.06
CA ILE A 143 -27.85 1.02 -2.89
C ILE A 143 -29.21 1.61 -2.52
N THR A 144 -30.24 1.33 -3.31
CA THR A 144 -31.63 1.61 -2.92
C THR A 144 -32.07 0.60 -1.86
N GLU A 145 -33.06 0.95 -1.04
CA GLU A 145 -33.60 0.03 -0.02
C GLU A 145 -34.00 -1.34 -0.62
N SER A 146 -34.52 -1.34 -1.85
CA SER A 146 -34.86 -2.57 -2.59
C SER A 146 -33.67 -3.49 -2.90
N GLN A 147 -32.43 -2.99 -2.89
CA GLN A 147 -31.22 -3.78 -3.11
C GLN A 147 -30.75 -4.49 -1.82
N ILE A 148 -31.33 -4.16 -0.68
CA ILE A 148 -30.93 -4.71 0.61
C ILE A 148 -32.00 -5.73 1.06
N SER A 149 -31.83 -6.98 0.64
CA SER A 149 -32.82 -8.06 0.85
C SER A 149 -32.92 -8.55 2.30
N ASP A 150 -31.91 -8.27 3.13
CA ASP A 150 -31.86 -8.66 4.54
C ASP A 150 -32.41 -7.58 5.49
N LEU A 151 -32.79 -6.41 4.94
CA LEU A 151 -33.64 -5.51 5.70
C LEU A 151 -34.99 -6.19 5.87
N GLN A 152 -35.28 -6.59 7.11
CA GLN A 152 -36.60 -7.06 7.50
C GLN A 152 -37.67 -6.03 7.09
N SER A 153 -38.93 -6.45 6.97
CA SER A 153 -40.04 -5.57 6.60
C SER A 153 -40.06 -4.31 7.47
N TYR A 154 -39.68 -3.17 6.89
CA TYR A 154 -39.84 -1.88 7.57
C TYR A 154 -41.33 -1.57 7.67
N LEU A 155 -41.76 -1.13 8.85
CA LEU A 155 -43.07 -0.51 9.01
C LEU A 155 -42.98 0.88 8.38
N LEU A 156 -43.22 0.95 7.06
CA LEU A 156 -43.14 2.19 6.28
C LEU A 156 -44.26 3.18 6.64
N ASP A 157 -45.35 2.66 7.23
CA ASP A 157 -46.52 3.45 7.59
C ASP A 157 -47.33 2.77 8.70
N ILE A 158 -48.00 3.59 9.51
CA ILE A 158 -49.00 3.20 10.52
C ILE A 158 -50.40 3.70 10.16
N THR A 159 -50.55 4.53 9.13
CA THR A 159 -51.88 4.97 8.69
C THR A 159 -52.67 3.75 8.19
N SER A 160 -53.96 3.71 8.54
CA SER A 160 -54.85 2.57 8.29
C SER A 160 -54.54 1.27 9.05
N GLN A 161 -53.59 1.26 9.99
CA GLN A 161 -53.50 0.16 10.96
C GLN A 161 -54.57 0.34 12.04
N SER A 162 -55.19 -0.77 12.45
CA SER A 162 -56.19 -0.76 13.52
C SER A 162 -55.48 -0.79 14.87
N ILE A 163 -55.82 0.14 15.76
CA ILE A 163 -55.32 0.11 17.14
C ILE A 163 -55.75 -1.16 17.89
N ASN A 164 -56.80 -1.83 17.39
CA ASN A 164 -57.34 -3.08 17.95
C ASN A 164 -56.42 -4.28 17.73
N ASP A 165 -55.45 -4.16 16.80
CA ASP A 165 -54.48 -5.21 16.51
C ASP A 165 -53.29 -5.18 17.49
N LEU A 166 -53.20 -4.12 18.31
CA LEU A 166 -52.21 -4.01 19.37
C LEU A 166 -52.58 -4.95 20.52
N SER A 167 -51.64 -5.79 20.93
CA SER A 167 -51.89 -6.82 21.94
C SER A 167 -52.17 -6.24 23.33
N ASP A 168 -51.78 -5.00 23.59
CA ASP A 168 -51.93 -4.29 24.85
C ASP A 168 -53.13 -3.32 24.86
N VAL A 169 -53.90 -3.25 23.77
CA VAL A 169 -55.11 -2.44 23.67
C VAL A 169 -56.34 -3.35 23.63
N ASP A 170 -57.32 -3.06 24.48
CA ASP A 170 -58.64 -3.69 24.48
C ASP A 170 -59.72 -2.67 24.14
N VAL A 171 -60.28 -2.81 22.95
CA VAL A 171 -61.38 -1.98 22.46
C VAL A 171 -62.69 -2.78 22.35
N VAL A 172 -62.74 -4.02 22.85
CA VAL A 172 -63.87 -4.92 22.61
C VAL A 172 -64.83 -4.84 23.79
N GLY A 173 -66.01 -4.25 23.60
CA GLY A 173 -67.02 -4.23 24.64
C GLY A 173 -68.00 -3.07 24.55
N SER A 174 -68.77 -2.90 25.63
CA SER A 174 -69.59 -1.72 25.89
C SER A 174 -68.76 -0.75 26.73
N PRO A 175 -68.74 0.55 26.41
CA PRO A 175 -69.57 1.25 25.42
C PRO A 175 -69.16 0.99 23.96
N THR A 176 -70.09 1.18 23.02
CA THR A 176 -69.72 1.20 21.59
C THR A 176 -68.76 2.36 21.33
N LEU A 177 -67.71 2.13 20.54
CA LEU A 177 -66.77 3.18 20.15
C LEU A 177 -67.52 4.39 19.55
N VAL A 178 -67.38 5.55 20.19
CA VAL A 178 -67.90 6.83 19.73
C VAL A 178 -66.79 7.89 19.79
N ASP A 179 -67.01 9.00 19.08
CA ASP A 179 -66.09 10.12 19.10
C ASP A 179 -65.90 10.70 20.52
N GLY A 180 -64.69 11.16 20.80
CA GLY A 180 -64.32 11.73 22.11
C GLY A 180 -63.95 10.72 23.20
N MET A 181 -63.90 9.41 22.90
CA MET A 181 -63.40 8.40 23.82
C MET A 181 -61.89 8.49 24.04
N VAL A 182 -61.46 8.13 25.24
CA VAL A 182 -60.04 8.03 25.60
C VAL A 182 -59.68 6.60 25.97
N LEU A 183 -58.41 6.24 25.76
CA LEU A 183 -57.86 5.00 26.30
C LEU A 183 -57.30 5.25 27.69
N THR A 184 -57.75 4.46 28.66
CA THR A 184 -57.27 4.46 30.05
C THR A 184 -56.55 3.16 30.35
N TYR A 185 -55.38 3.24 30.99
CA TYR A 185 -54.65 2.05 31.40
C TYR A 185 -55.25 1.49 32.70
N ASN A 186 -55.79 0.28 32.66
CA ASN A 186 -56.47 -0.35 33.81
C ASN A 186 -55.53 -1.14 34.75
N GLY A 187 -54.22 -1.07 34.52
CA GLY A 187 -53.22 -1.87 35.24
C GLY A 187 -52.72 -3.09 34.45
N VAL A 188 -53.41 -3.49 33.37
CA VAL A 188 -53.07 -4.64 32.52
C VAL A 188 -53.06 -4.29 31.03
N ARG A 189 -54.05 -3.53 30.56
CA ARG A 189 -54.24 -3.11 29.16
C ARG A 189 -54.79 -1.69 29.08
N TRP A 190 -54.71 -1.11 27.89
CA TRP A 190 -55.38 0.13 27.52
C TRP A 190 -56.83 -0.16 27.11
N ASN A 191 -57.80 0.34 27.88
CA ASN A 191 -59.23 0.14 27.63
C ASN A 191 -59.90 1.43 27.14
N HIS A 192 -60.91 1.34 26.27
CA HIS A 192 -61.75 2.52 25.96
C HIS A 192 -62.71 2.84 27.12
N GLU A 193 -62.96 4.11 27.40
CA GLU A 193 -63.97 4.54 28.37
C GLU A 193 -64.81 5.73 27.86
N VAL A 194 -66.08 5.78 28.28
CA VAL A 194 -67.09 6.80 27.85
C VAL A 194 -66.91 8.17 28.51
N SER A 195 -66.05 8.28 29.52
CA SER A 195 -65.86 9.53 30.26
C SER A 195 -64.40 9.61 30.64
N ALA A 196 -63.77 10.77 30.38
CA ALA A 196 -62.54 11.12 31.07
C ALA A 196 -62.71 10.82 32.57
N PRO A 197 -61.65 10.34 33.27
CA PRO A 197 -61.74 10.14 34.72
C PRO A 197 -62.36 11.39 35.30
N SER A 198 -63.40 11.24 36.12
CA SER A 198 -64.03 12.36 36.80
C SER A 198 -62.89 13.14 37.45
N ILE A 199 -62.51 14.27 36.86
CA ILE A 199 -61.71 15.25 37.56
C ILE A 199 -62.70 15.75 38.59
N LEU A 200 -62.71 15.10 39.74
CA LEU A 200 -63.23 15.68 40.94
C LEU A 200 -62.30 16.87 41.20
N GLU A 201 -62.51 17.96 40.46
CA GLU A 201 -62.08 19.27 40.91
C GLU A 201 -62.89 19.48 42.16
N THR A 202 -62.36 19.02 43.29
CA THR A 202 -62.59 19.71 44.54
C THR A 202 -62.11 21.13 44.27
N PHE A 203 -63.04 21.99 43.83
CA PHE A 203 -62.90 23.42 44.01
C PHE A 203 -62.91 23.64 45.52
N ASP A 204 -61.80 23.30 46.15
CA ASP A 204 -61.59 23.48 47.56
C ASP A 204 -61.43 24.99 47.76
N ASP A 205 -62.49 25.56 48.32
CA ASP A 205 -62.52 26.87 48.96
C ASP A 205 -62.26 28.08 48.04
N VAL A 206 -63.26 28.46 47.22
CA VAL A 206 -63.46 29.90 46.98
C VAL A 206 -63.96 30.49 48.29
N ARG A 207 -63.03 30.83 49.18
CA ARG A 207 -63.32 31.52 50.43
C ARG A 207 -64.15 32.75 50.11
N GLU A 208 -65.44 32.72 50.47
CA GLU A 208 -66.32 33.84 50.16
C GLU A 208 -65.82 35.12 50.83
N PRO A 209 -65.89 36.29 50.15
CA PRO A 209 -65.58 37.57 50.76
C PRO A 209 -66.48 37.76 51.99
N THR A 210 -65.90 38.08 53.14
CA THR A 210 -66.65 38.27 54.39
C THR A 210 -67.74 39.33 54.20
N GLY A 211 -69.01 38.93 54.24
CA GLY A 211 -70.14 39.85 54.08
C GLY A 211 -71.43 39.24 53.53
N PHE A 212 -71.38 38.03 52.98
CA PHE A 212 -72.59 37.28 52.62
C PHE A 212 -73.08 36.45 53.82
N LEU A 213 -74.40 36.39 54.00
CA LEU A 213 -75.04 35.47 54.96
C LEU A 213 -74.57 34.05 54.65
N ASN A 214 -74.26 33.28 55.70
CA ASN A 214 -73.83 31.89 55.57
C ASN A 214 -74.93 31.09 54.86
N ARG A 215 -74.85 30.96 53.53
CA ARG A 215 -75.78 30.16 52.76
C ARG A 215 -75.43 28.70 53.03
N THR A 216 -76.39 27.92 53.53
CA THR A 216 -76.19 26.49 53.68
C THR A 216 -76.25 25.85 52.29
N ASP A 217 -75.47 24.80 52.04
CA ASP A 217 -75.39 24.09 50.74
C ASP A 217 -76.77 23.69 50.17
N SER A 218 -77.79 23.60 51.02
CA SER A 218 -79.19 23.38 50.63
C SER A 218 -79.81 24.48 49.75
N GLU A 219 -79.25 25.69 49.74
CA GLU A 219 -79.74 26.83 48.95
C GLU A 219 -79.11 26.91 47.54
N ILE A 220 -78.16 26.03 47.25
CA ILE A 220 -77.49 25.95 45.95
C ILE A 220 -77.91 24.63 45.30
N SER A 221 -78.87 24.70 44.38
CA SER A 221 -79.29 23.54 43.61
C SER A 221 -78.64 23.55 42.24
N PHE A 222 -78.00 22.44 41.87
CA PHE A 222 -77.47 22.22 40.53
C PHE A 222 -78.48 21.37 39.77
N SER A 223 -79.22 21.97 38.83
CA SER A 223 -80.04 21.21 37.89
C SER A 223 -79.22 20.89 36.65
N ASP A 224 -78.90 19.61 36.45
CA ASP A 224 -78.30 19.14 35.21
C ASP A 224 -79.39 19.09 34.12
N THR A 225 -79.24 19.90 33.08
CA THR A 225 -80.18 19.93 31.94
C THR A 225 -79.90 18.82 30.91
N GLY A 226 -79.01 17.86 31.22
CA GLY A 226 -78.80 16.66 30.40
C GLY A 226 -78.12 16.92 29.06
N SER A 227 -77.45 18.07 28.88
CA SER A 227 -76.66 18.38 27.70
C SER A 227 -75.24 18.79 28.13
N PRO A 228 -74.18 18.14 27.61
CA PRO A 228 -72.80 18.35 28.06
C PRO A 228 -72.25 19.75 27.78
N ALA A 229 -72.96 20.60 27.02
CA ALA A 229 -72.45 21.90 26.58
C ALA A 229 -72.92 23.10 27.41
N THR A 230 -73.93 22.97 28.29
CA THR A 230 -74.43 24.11 29.07
C THR A 230 -75.02 23.65 30.40
N ARG A 231 -74.30 23.92 31.50
CA ARG A 231 -74.85 23.90 32.86
C ARG A 231 -75.23 25.33 33.24
N LEU A 232 -76.52 25.59 33.40
CA LEU A 232 -77.06 26.91 33.71
C LEU A 232 -77.02 27.14 35.23
N PHE A 233 -76.32 28.19 35.68
CA PHE A 233 -76.24 28.56 37.09
C PHE A 233 -77.42 29.45 37.45
N THR A 234 -78.32 28.98 38.32
CA THR A 234 -79.46 29.79 38.78
C THR A 234 -79.36 29.95 40.28
N ILE A 235 -79.20 31.20 40.74
CA ILE A 235 -79.30 31.55 42.16
C ILE A 235 -80.72 32.04 42.39
N ASP A 236 -81.54 31.22 43.02
CA ASP A 236 -82.86 31.68 43.48
C ASP A 236 -82.68 32.51 44.75
N VAL A 237 -83.06 33.79 44.67
CA VAL A 237 -83.08 34.69 45.83
C VAL A 237 -84.47 34.61 46.43
N LEU A 238 -84.65 33.78 47.45
CA LEU A 238 -85.88 33.76 48.24
C LEU A 238 -86.10 35.15 48.85
N ALA A 239 -87.24 35.77 48.53
CA ALA A 239 -87.61 37.07 49.09
C ALA A 239 -87.66 36.98 50.63
N PRO A 240 -87.21 38.03 51.36
CA PRO A 240 -87.13 38.00 52.80
C PRO A 240 -88.53 37.79 53.40
N ALA A 241 -88.65 36.84 54.32
CA ALA A 241 -89.87 36.59 55.07
C ALA A 241 -90.22 37.86 55.88
N THR A 242 -91.45 38.36 55.70
CA THR A 242 -92.04 39.43 56.53
C THR A 242 -92.50 38.89 57.87
#